data_AF-A0A3G2I8Q7-F1
#
_entry.id   AF-A0A3G2I8Q7-F1
#
_cell.length_a   1.000
_cell.length_b   1.000
_cell.length_c   1.000
_cell.angle_alpha   90.00
_cell.angle_beta   90.00
_cell.angle_gamma   90.00
#
_symmetry.space_group_name_H-M   'P 1'
#
loop_
_entity.id
_entity.type
_entity.pdbx_description
1 polymer ?
#
loop_
_entity_poly.entity_id
_entity_poly.type
_entity_poly.pdbx_seq_one_letter_code
_entity_poly.pdbx_strand_id
1 'polypeptide(L)'
;MNAPDQTVTLEDFADLLADEELTPEALEDILAVLAEIKPHATSFQANSPELVQLATLYSHKFQTLTTGRKTFFSSVLSMPIFFMTLPMDEENASKWMKENKS
;
A
#
# COMPACT_ATOMS: atom_id res chain seq x y z
N MET A 1 7.28 -20.01 -9.07
CA MET A 1 6.08 -19.24 -9.42
C MET A 1 6.45 -17.79 -9.21
N ASN A 2 6.56 -17.00 -10.28
CA ASN A 2 6.71 -15.56 -10.13
C ASN A 2 5.38 -15.03 -9.59
N ALA A 3 5.40 -14.22 -8.54
CA ALA A 3 4.21 -13.47 -8.16
C ALA A 3 3.73 -12.73 -9.43
N PRO A 4 2.43 -12.73 -9.75
CA PRO A 4 1.93 -11.91 -10.85
C PRO A 4 2.39 -10.46 -10.66
N ASP A 5 2.48 -9.67 -11.74
CA ASP A 5 2.75 -8.23 -11.69
C ASP A 5 1.61 -7.52 -10.94
N GLN A 6 1.60 -7.64 -9.61
CA GLN A 6 0.61 -7.06 -8.73
C GLN A 6 1.05 -5.64 -8.42
N THR A 7 0.45 -4.70 -9.13
CA THR A 7 0.60 -3.28 -8.85
C THR A 7 -0.50 -2.81 -7.91
N VAL A 8 -0.17 -1.87 -7.04
CA VAL A 8 -1.11 -1.20 -6.12
C VAL A 8 -1.04 0.28 -6.40
N THR A 9 -2.19 0.95 -6.45
CA THR A 9 -2.20 2.41 -6.62
C THR A 9 -1.80 3.09 -5.32
N LEU A 10 -1.22 4.29 -5.42
CA LEU A 10 -0.90 5.06 -4.21
C LEU A 10 -2.16 5.41 -3.41
N GLU A 11 -3.32 5.49 -4.07
CA GLU A 11 -4.61 5.76 -3.44
C GLU A 11 -5.11 4.54 -2.65
N ASP A 12 -5.11 3.35 -3.26
CA ASP A 12 -5.47 2.11 -2.55
C ASP A 12 -4.54 1.87 -1.34
N PHE A 13 -3.25 2.16 -1.50
CA PHE A 13 -2.31 2.03 -0.38
C PHE A 13 -2.55 3.08 0.71
N ALA A 14 -2.89 4.32 0.35
CA ALA A 14 -3.26 5.34 1.32
C ALA A 14 -4.52 4.98 2.12
N ASP A 15 -5.51 4.38 1.45
CA ASP A 15 -6.72 3.88 2.10
C ASP A 15 -6.40 2.72 3.06
N LEU A 16 -5.54 1.78 2.65
CA LEU A 16 -5.06 0.71 3.54
C LEU A 16 -4.38 1.26 4.80
N LEU A 17 -3.55 2.30 4.66
CA LEU A 17 -2.86 2.91 5.81
C LEU A 17 -3.82 3.59 6.79
N ALA A 18 -5.02 3.96 6.37
CA ALA A 18 -6.03 4.54 7.28
C ALA A 18 -6.60 3.50 8.25
N ASP A 19 -6.56 2.21 7.87
CA ASP A 19 -6.97 1.08 8.72
C ASP A 19 -5.82 0.54 9.57
N GLU A 20 -4.57 0.88 9.25
CA GLU A 20 -3.42 0.58 10.09
C GLU A 20 -3.42 1.49 11.32
N GLU A 21 -3.18 0.93 12.52
CA GLU A 21 -3.20 1.64 13.81
C GLU A 21 -2.01 2.61 14.01
N LEU A 22 -1.66 3.38 12.97
CA LEU A 22 -0.65 4.43 12.98
C LEU A 22 -1.10 5.59 13.86
N THR A 23 -0.13 6.27 14.47
CA THR A 23 -0.44 7.55 15.13
C THR A 23 -0.88 8.57 14.07
N PRO A 24 -1.80 9.50 14.39
CA PRO A 24 -2.26 10.50 13.43
C PRO A 24 -1.12 11.31 12.79
N GLU A 25 -0.10 11.66 13.57
CA GLU A 25 1.12 12.33 13.09
C GLU A 25 1.88 11.48 12.06
N ALA A 26 2.05 10.18 12.35
CA ALA A 26 2.75 9.28 11.43
C ALA A 26 1.97 9.06 10.13
N LEU A 27 0.64 8.90 10.23
CA LEU A 27 -0.22 8.76 9.07
C LEU A 27 -0.17 10.01 8.19
N GLU A 28 -0.34 11.20 8.77
CA GLU A 28 -0.24 12.47 8.03
C GLU A 28 1.11 12.61 7.33
N ASP A 29 2.19 12.26 8.03
CA ASP A 29 3.53 12.33 7.46
C ASP A 29 3.75 11.38 6.29
N ILE A 30 3.24 10.15 6.40
CA ILE A 30 3.35 9.14 5.33
C ILE A 30 2.46 9.52 4.14
N LEU A 31 1.25 10.01 4.37
CA LEU A 31 0.38 10.50 3.29
C LEU A 31 1.03 11.67 2.53
N ALA A 32 1.72 12.57 3.24
CA ALA A 32 2.49 13.63 2.59
C ALA A 32 3.66 13.09 1.74
N VAL A 33 4.34 12.02 2.19
CA VAL A 33 5.34 11.32 1.37
C VAL A 33 4.70 10.75 0.09
N LEU A 34 3.55 10.09 0.19
CA LEU A 34 2.83 9.55 -0.99
C LEU A 34 2.39 10.67 -1.95
N ALA A 35 1.94 11.80 -1.42
CA ALA A 35 1.55 12.96 -2.22
C ALA A 35 2.72 13.55 -3.02
N GLU A 36 3.93 13.57 -2.45
CA GLU A 36 5.15 14.01 -3.15
C GLU A 36 5.58 13.02 -4.25
N ILE A 37 5.27 11.73 -4.11
CA ILE A 37 5.56 10.70 -5.13
C ILE A 37 4.56 10.76 -6.30
N LYS A 38 3.28 11.10 -6.03
CA LYS A 38 2.17 11.06 -6.99
C LYS A 38 2.43 11.69 -8.38
N PRO A 39 3.16 12.80 -8.52
CA PRO A 39 3.49 13.38 -9.83
C PRO A 39 4.41 12.50 -10.69
N HIS A 40 5.13 11.55 -10.08
CA HIS A 40 6.13 10.71 -10.73
C HIS A 40 5.65 9.27 -10.95
N ALA A 41 4.78 8.77 -10.08
CA ALA A 41 4.20 7.44 -10.17
C ALA A 41 2.79 7.44 -9.57
N THR A 42 1.86 6.72 -10.20
CA THR A 42 0.49 6.53 -9.69
C THR A 42 0.28 5.17 -9.02
N SER A 43 1.18 4.23 -9.29
CA SER A 43 1.17 2.87 -8.74
C SER A 43 2.59 2.36 -8.55
N PHE A 44 2.74 1.30 -7.78
CA PHE A 44 4.00 0.63 -7.50
C PHE A 44 3.79 -0.89 -7.45
N GLN A 45 4.85 -1.65 -7.68
CA GLN A 45 4.88 -3.09 -7.52
C GLN A 45 4.77 -3.45 -6.04
N ALA A 46 3.70 -4.14 -5.68
CA ALA A 46 3.46 -4.60 -4.31
C ALA A 46 4.54 -5.57 -3.85
N ASN A 47 4.79 -5.59 -2.53
CA ASN A 47 5.75 -6.50 -1.89
C ASN A 47 7.17 -6.40 -2.47
N SER A 48 7.53 -5.22 -2.95
CA SER A 48 8.83 -4.90 -3.55
C SER A 48 9.40 -3.64 -2.88
N PRO A 49 10.70 -3.36 -3.04
CA PRO A 49 11.30 -2.14 -2.49
C PRO A 49 10.94 -0.86 -3.28
N GLU A 50 10.13 -0.95 -4.34
CA GLU A 50 9.88 0.15 -5.27
C GLU A 50 9.32 1.39 -4.57
N LEU A 51 8.33 1.24 -3.67
CA LEU A 51 7.72 2.40 -3.00
C LEU A 51 8.72 3.16 -2.12
N VAL A 52 9.62 2.45 -1.44
CA VAL A 52 10.70 3.07 -0.65
C VAL A 52 11.72 3.77 -1.56
N GLN A 53 12.02 3.20 -2.73
CA GLN A 53 12.90 3.83 -3.71
C GLN A 53 12.30 5.11 -4.28
N LEU A 54 11.00 5.10 -4.61
CA LEU A 54 10.26 6.28 -5.04
C LEU A 54 10.25 7.37 -3.96
N ALA A 55 10.01 7.01 -2.70
CA ALA A 55 10.10 7.95 -1.58
C ALA A 55 11.51 8.54 -1.44
N THR A 56 12.55 7.72 -1.60
CA THR A 56 13.94 8.17 -1.53
C THR A 56 14.29 9.14 -2.66
N LEU A 57 13.74 8.94 -3.86
CA LEU A 57 14.02 9.76 -5.04
C LEU A 57 13.21 11.06 -5.08
N TYR A 58 11.93 10.98 -4.75
CA TYR A 58 10.97 12.05 -5.06
C TYR A 58 10.37 12.74 -3.84
N SER A 59 10.44 12.15 -2.65
CA SER A 59 9.89 12.78 -1.44
C SER A 59 10.94 13.56 -0.66
N HIS A 60 10.82 14.89 -0.68
CA HIS A 60 11.62 15.78 0.15
C HIS A 60 11.37 15.52 1.64
N LYS A 61 10.11 15.28 2.01
CA LYS A 61 9.73 14.93 3.38
C LYS A 61 10.47 13.68 3.84
N PHE A 62 10.44 12.61 3.05
CA PHE A 62 11.16 11.38 3.36
C PHE A 62 12.68 11.59 3.47
N GLN A 63 13.26 12.37 2.55
CA GLN A 63 14.70 12.66 2.52
C GLN A 63 15.19 13.44 3.76
N THR A 64 14.35 14.28 4.36
CA THR A 64 14.72 15.15 5.50
C THR A 64 14.50 14.51 6.87
N LEU A 65 13.83 13.35 6.93
CA LEU A 65 13.63 12.59 8.16
C LEU A 65 14.96 12.18 8.82
N THR A 66 14.95 12.11 10.15
CA THR A 66 16.04 11.50 10.93
C THR A 66 16.16 10.01 10.61
N THR A 67 17.33 9.41 10.85
CA THR A 67 17.58 7.99 10.57
C THR A 67 16.54 7.06 11.22
N GLY A 68 16.13 7.35 12.46
CA GLY A 68 15.10 6.59 13.16
C GLY A 68 13.72 6.68 12.50
N ARG A 69 13.30 7.90 12.11
CA ARG A 69 12.03 8.10 11.39
C ARG A 69 12.06 7.50 9.99
N LYS A 70 13.18 7.60 9.27
CA LYS A 70 13.37 6.91 7.97
C LYS A 70 13.19 5.41 8.10
N THR A 71 13.81 4.80 9.11
CA THR A 71 13.70 3.35 9.35
C THR A 71 12.24 2.95 9.59
N PHE A 72 11.54 3.70 10.43
CA PHE A 72 10.11 3.47 10.68
C PHE A 72 9.28 3.64 9.40
N PHE A 73 9.45 4.74 8.65
CA PHE A 73 8.65 4.97 7.44
C PHE A 73 8.97 3.95 6.34
N SER A 74 10.23 3.54 6.19
CA SER A 74 10.61 2.45 5.30
C SER A 74 9.89 1.15 5.65
N SER A 75 9.72 0.85 6.94
CA SER A 75 8.99 -0.35 7.35
C SER A 75 7.50 -0.28 6.99
N VAL A 76 6.86 0.89 7.12
CA VAL A 76 5.46 1.09 6.72
C VAL A 76 5.29 1.04 5.20
N LEU A 77 6.15 1.73 4.44
CA LEU A 77 6.14 1.72 2.97
C LEU A 77 6.51 0.34 2.37
N SER A 78 7.06 -0.56 3.18
CA SER A 78 7.38 -1.94 2.77
C SER A 78 6.42 -2.97 3.41
N MET A 79 5.31 -2.51 4.00
CA MET A 79 4.33 -3.38 4.63
C MET A 79 3.81 -4.40 3.59
N PRO A 80 3.71 -5.69 3.96
CA PRO A 80 3.24 -6.71 3.05
C PRO A 80 1.77 -6.49 2.70
N ILE A 81 1.48 -6.45 1.40
CA ILE A 81 0.12 -6.32 0.87
C ILE A 81 -0.36 -7.71 0.46
N PHE A 82 -1.46 -8.15 1.06
CA PHE A 82 -2.08 -9.44 0.79
C PHE A 82 -3.26 -9.27 -0.16
N PHE A 83 -3.19 -9.94 -1.30
CA PHE A 83 -4.28 -9.98 -2.26
C PHE A 83 -5.14 -11.21 -1.99
N MET A 84 -6.37 -11.01 -1.48
CA MET A 84 -7.34 -12.09 -1.42
C MET A 84 -7.98 -12.28 -2.79
N THR A 85 -7.47 -13.23 -3.57
CA THR A 85 -8.24 -13.80 -4.66
C THR A 85 -9.20 -14.82 -4.04
N LEU A 86 -10.49 -14.49 -3.97
CA LEU A 86 -11.49 -15.50 -3.65
C LEU A 86 -11.45 -16.55 -4.76
N PRO A 87 -11.18 -17.83 -4.47
CA PRO A 87 -11.29 -18.90 -5.45
C PRO A 87 -12.77 -19.25 -5.59
N MET A 88 -13.58 -18.31 -6.07
CA MET A 88 -14.94 -18.58 -6.50
C MET A 88 -15.07 -18.02 -7.90
N ASP A 89 -15.20 -18.91 -8.87
CA ASP A 89 -15.79 -18.52 -10.15
C ASP A 89 -17.18 -17.90 -9.91
N GLU A 90 -17.65 -17.10 -10.87
CA GLU A 90 -18.92 -16.36 -10.75
C GLU A 90 -20.11 -17.27 -10.40
N GLU A 91 -20.06 -18.54 -10.84
CA GLU A 91 -21.07 -19.55 -10.56
C GLU A 91 -21.08 -19.93 -9.07
N ASN A 92 -19.92 -20.21 -8.48
CA ASN A 92 -19.78 -20.54 -7.06
C ASN A 92 -20.07 -19.33 -6.16
N ALA A 93 -19.65 -18.13 -6.55
CA ALA A 93 -19.97 -16.90 -5.81
C ALA A 93 -21.50 -16.64 -5.79
N SER A 94 -22.17 -16.81 -6.94
CA SER A 94 -23.62 -16.66 -7.05
C SER A 94 -24.39 -17.70 -6.23
N LYS A 95 -23.85 -18.92 -6.14
CA LYS A 95 -24.43 -20.00 -5.35
C LYS A 95 -24.29 -19.74 -3.85
N TRP A 96 -23.12 -19.32 -3.39
CA TRP A 96 -22.88 -18.96 -1.99
C TRP A 96 -23.79 -17.82 -1.53
N MET A 97 -23.98 -16.78 -2.36
CA MET A 97 -24.88 -15.66 -2.04
C MET A 97 -26.36 -16.07 -1.96
N LYS A 98 -26.79 -17.11 -2.69
CA LYS A 98 -28.16 -17.66 -2.58
C LYS A 98 -28.34 -18.52 -1.33
N GLU A 99 -27.32 -19.26 -0.94
CA GLU A 99 -27.36 -20.19 0.21
C GLU A 99 -27.24 -19.47 1.56
N ASN A 100 -26.63 -18.28 1.60
CA ASN A 100 -26.38 -17.53 2.84
C ASN A 100 -27.22 -16.25 3.00
N LYS A 101 -28.21 -16.02 2.12
CA LYS A 101 -29.24 -15.01 2.36
C LYS A 101 -30.35 -15.63 3.20
N SER A 102 -30.31 -15.35 4.51
CA SER A 102 -31.49 -15.46 5.39
C SER A 102 -32.37 -14.23 5.30
#